data_AF-A0A8X6GXK1-F1
#
_entry.id   AF-A0A8X6GXK1-F1
#
_cell.length_a   1.000
_cell.length_b   1.000
_cell.length_c   1.000
_cell.angle_alpha   90.00
_cell.angle_beta   90.00
_cell.angle_gamma   90.00
#
_symmetry.space_group_name_H-M   'P 1'
#
loop_
_entity.id
_entity.type
_entity.pdbx_description
1 polymer ?
#
loop_
_entity_poly.entity_id
_entity_poly.type
_entity_poly.pdbx_seq_one_letter_code
_entity_poly.pdbx_strand_id
1 'polypeptide(L)'
;MHFVPEPSYEKLYITSYGYDLRQIDSVVPPSYRICDVETFYKNPHHQNVAKFQFDMYMLRLEAYIDALAHLLNTGQGVVMERSAFGDFVFVEAMFKAGYLSKQVKDLYYDITKVTLDEIFKPHLIIYLDVSPEVILERIKARNNPVEVNSPVLTKSYLESIEYFYKQKYLKEFQKHSEILIYDWSNYGDVEVVVEDIERIDFDKYSKYDTQMKDWRKQDDWEWAHFRRRYSNRKDLILSYALIHRPKVHEVYHPAEEVGEYNEILEKIPGERYALGFNPMAGDNIWFKLHHIGHWYSSYNSKMGTDERTIPSKERRIFRA
;
A
#
# COMPACT_ATOMS: atom_id res chain seq x y z
N MET A 1 15.52 -6.41 13.13
CA MET A 1 14.62 -5.44 12.46
C MET A 1 13.20 -5.98 12.50
N HIS A 2 12.18 -5.13 12.48
CA HIS A 2 10.78 -5.55 12.32
C HIS A 2 10.51 -5.80 10.83
N PHE A 3 9.89 -6.93 10.48
CA PHE A 3 9.57 -7.27 9.10
C PHE A 3 8.10 -6.96 8.81
N VAL A 4 7.85 -6.20 7.76
CA VAL A 4 6.51 -5.88 7.27
C VAL A 4 6.36 -6.52 5.88
N PRO A 5 5.48 -7.54 5.73
CA PRO A 5 5.26 -8.19 4.45
C PRO A 5 4.53 -7.27 3.47
N GLU A 6 4.54 -7.62 2.18
CA GLU A 6 3.72 -6.92 1.19
C GLU A 6 2.24 -6.93 1.61
N PRO A 7 1.54 -5.79 1.60
CA PRO A 7 0.16 -5.74 2.05
C PRO A 7 -0.76 -6.54 1.10
N SER A 8 -1.61 -7.38 1.70
CA SER A 8 -2.62 -8.17 0.98
C SER A 8 -3.94 -7.40 0.86
N TYR A 9 -4.65 -7.65 -0.25
CA TYR A 9 -6.02 -7.18 -0.46
C TYR A 9 -7.03 -7.70 0.56
N GLU A 10 -6.71 -8.78 1.28
CA GLU A 10 -7.59 -9.32 2.32
C GLU A 10 -7.99 -8.28 3.36
N LYS A 11 -7.11 -7.31 3.64
CA LYS A 11 -7.41 -6.19 4.53
C LYS A 11 -8.60 -5.36 4.07
N LEU A 12 -8.87 -5.29 2.76
CA LEU A 12 -9.93 -4.51 2.14
C LEU A 12 -11.30 -5.21 2.15
N TYR A 13 -11.32 -6.54 2.25
CA TYR A 13 -12.55 -7.33 2.16
C TYR A 13 -13.25 -7.49 3.50
N ILE A 14 -12.50 -7.41 4.58
CA ILE A 14 -13.02 -7.58 5.93
C ILE A 14 -13.41 -6.22 6.47
N THR A 15 -14.68 -6.04 6.82
CA THR A 15 -15.13 -4.81 7.44
C THR A 15 -14.70 -4.71 8.90
N SER A 16 -14.85 -3.53 9.50
CA SER A 16 -14.58 -3.27 10.92
C SER A 16 -15.21 -4.27 11.90
N TYR A 17 -16.40 -4.78 11.58
CA TYR A 17 -17.12 -5.76 12.41
C TYR A 17 -16.90 -7.21 11.94
N GLY A 18 -15.94 -7.44 11.04
CA GLY A 18 -15.55 -8.77 10.58
C GLY A 18 -16.42 -9.37 9.47
N TYR A 19 -17.25 -8.57 8.79
CA TYR A 19 -18.05 -9.05 7.68
C TYR A 19 -17.20 -9.15 6.40
N ASP A 20 -17.36 -10.22 5.63
CA ASP A 20 -16.64 -10.42 4.37
C ASP A 20 -17.43 -9.87 3.18
N LEU A 21 -16.93 -8.79 2.57
CA LEU A 21 -17.54 -8.12 1.42
C LEU A 21 -17.55 -8.98 0.15
N ARG A 22 -16.78 -10.08 0.09
CA ARG A 22 -16.83 -11.01 -1.05
C ARG A 22 -18.19 -11.68 -1.20
N GLN A 23 -18.95 -11.82 -0.10
CA GLN A 23 -20.28 -12.44 -0.12
C GLN A 23 -21.31 -11.62 -0.91
N ILE A 24 -21.11 -10.29 -0.99
CA ILE A 24 -22.03 -9.38 -1.68
C ILE A 24 -21.58 -9.04 -3.11
N ASP A 25 -20.45 -9.58 -3.58
CA ASP A 25 -19.85 -9.21 -4.87
C ASP A 25 -20.79 -9.47 -6.08
N SER A 26 -21.69 -10.44 -5.96
CA SER A 26 -22.70 -10.73 -6.99
C SER A 26 -23.84 -9.71 -7.05
N VAL A 27 -24.09 -8.99 -5.96
CA VAL A 27 -25.21 -8.05 -5.79
C VAL A 27 -24.77 -6.61 -6.01
N VAL A 28 -23.48 -6.29 -5.80
CA VAL A 28 -22.98 -4.92 -5.95
C VAL A 28 -22.97 -4.46 -7.42
N PRO A 29 -23.10 -3.13 -7.65
CA PRO A 29 -22.99 -2.56 -8.98
C PRO A 29 -21.65 -2.87 -9.66
N PRO A 30 -21.57 -2.86 -11.00
CA PRO A 30 -20.37 -3.24 -11.75
C PRO A 30 -19.10 -2.49 -11.33
N SER A 31 -19.20 -1.19 -11.04
CA SER A 31 -18.04 -0.38 -10.63
C SER A 31 -17.54 -0.72 -9.22
N TYR A 32 -18.38 -1.34 -8.39
CA TYR A 32 -18.06 -1.77 -7.03
C TYR A 32 -17.61 -3.22 -6.92
N ARG A 33 -17.69 -3.99 -8.02
CA ARG A 33 -17.21 -5.37 -8.04
C ARG A 33 -15.74 -5.45 -7.70
N ILE A 34 -15.42 -6.47 -6.92
CA ILE A 34 -14.10 -6.73 -6.40
C ILE A 34 -13.16 -7.10 -7.57
N CYS A 35 -11.98 -6.49 -7.58
CA CYS A 35 -10.94 -6.76 -8.56
C CYS A 35 -9.65 -7.08 -7.82
N ASP A 36 -9.36 -8.37 -7.69
CA ASP A 36 -8.16 -8.88 -7.01
C ASP A 36 -7.00 -9.03 -7.99
N VAL A 37 -5.82 -9.36 -7.46
CA VAL A 37 -4.68 -9.81 -8.26
C VAL A 37 -5.08 -10.97 -9.17
N GLU A 38 -5.88 -11.93 -8.66
CA GLU A 38 -6.35 -13.05 -9.47
C GLU A 38 -7.28 -12.64 -10.60
N THR A 39 -8.19 -11.71 -10.31
CA THR A 39 -9.12 -11.18 -11.32
C THR A 39 -8.36 -10.42 -12.39
N PHE A 40 -7.36 -9.62 -12.01
CA PHE A 40 -6.49 -8.93 -12.94
C PHE A 40 -5.70 -9.92 -13.83
N TYR A 41 -5.15 -10.98 -13.24
CA TYR A 41 -4.46 -12.02 -14.00
C TYR A 41 -5.37 -12.76 -14.97
N LYS A 42 -6.64 -13.02 -14.61
CA LYS A 42 -7.61 -13.68 -15.52
C LYS A 42 -8.15 -12.73 -16.59
N ASN A 43 -8.43 -11.48 -16.22
CA ASN A 43 -9.03 -10.47 -17.09
C ASN A 43 -8.37 -9.10 -16.90
N PRO A 44 -7.32 -8.78 -17.68
CA PRO A 44 -6.59 -7.53 -17.52
C PRO A 44 -7.29 -6.28 -18.07
N HIS A 45 -8.38 -6.46 -18.83
CA HIS A 45 -9.22 -5.36 -19.31
C HIS A 45 -10.51 -5.22 -18.49
N HIS A 46 -10.52 -5.77 -17.27
CA HIS A 46 -11.64 -5.57 -16.36
C HIS A 46 -11.79 -4.07 -16.01
N GLN A 47 -13.04 -3.61 -15.88
CA GLN A 47 -13.35 -2.19 -15.66
C GLN A 47 -12.64 -1.60 -14.43
N ASN A 48 -12.46 -2.42 -13.39
CA ASN A 48 -11.93 -1.99 -12.09
C ASN A 48 -10.40 -2.20 -11.94
N VAL A 49 -9.67 -2.46 -13.03
CA VAL A 49 -8.20 -2.65 -12.98
C VAL A 49 -7.46 -1.39 -12.56
N ALA A 50 -7.94 -0.21 -12.99
CA ALA A 50 -7.40 1.06 -12.53
C ALA A 50 -7.57 1.22 -11.01
N LYS A 51 -8.77 0.93 -10.51
CA LYS A 51 -9.09 0.98 -9.07
C LYS A 51 -8.24 0.00 -8.27
N PHE A 52 -8.07 -1.24 -8.75
CA PHE A 52 -7.15 -2.19 -8.18
C PHE A 52 -5.77 -1.55 -7.99
N GLN A 53 -5.16 -1.00 -9.04
CA GLN A 53 -3.82 -0.40 -8.89
C GLN A 53 -3.77 0.75 -7.87
N PHE A 54 -4.82 1.58 -7.78
CA PHE A 54 -4.91 2.62 -6.74
C PHE A 54 -5.05 2.05 -5.33
N ASP A 55 -5.87 1.02 -5.15
CA ASP A 55 -6.06 0.36 -3.86
C ASP A 55 -4.74 -0.28 -3.39
N MET A 56 -3.97 -0.90 -4.30
CA MET A 56 -2.64 -1.44 -4.00
C MET A 56 -1.67 -0.34 -3.56
N TYR A 57 -1.66 0.78 -4.28
CA TYR A 57 -0.84 1.93 -3.93
C TYR A 57 -1.19 2.46 -2.52
N MET A 58 -2.49 2.60 -2.21
CA MET A 58 -2.95 3.06 -0.90
C MET A 58 -2.55 2.11 0.23
N LEU A 59 -2.69 0.79 0.02
CA LEU A 59 -2.24 -0.22 0.97
C LEU A 59 -0.73 -0.15 1.22
N ARG A 60 0.08 0.03 0.18
CA ARG A 60 1.54 0.18 0.28
C ARG A 60 1.92 1.48 1.00
N LEU A 61 1.22 2.57 0.73
CA LEU A 61 1.42 3.86 1.40
C LEU A 61 1.09 3.75 2.89
N GLU A 62 -0.02 3.11 3.24
CA GLU A 62 -0.42 2.89 4.63
C GLU A 62 0.61 2.05 5.39
N ALA A 63 1.00 0.90 4.83
CA ALA A 63 2.02 0.03 5.44
C ALA A 63 3.35 0.77 5.64
N TYR A 64 3.71 1.68 4.73
CA TYR A 64 4.90 2.49 4.84
C TYR A 64 4.81 3.54 5.95
N ILE A 65 3.64 4.20 6.11
CA ILE A 65 3.42 5.15 7.21
C ILE A 65 3.46 4.43 8.56
N ASP A 66 2.87 3.24 8.65
CA ASP A 66 2.91 2.42 9.86
C ASP A 66 4.33 1.97 10.20
N ALA A 67 5.14 1.62 9.19
CA ALA A 67 6.56 1.33 9.35
C ALA A 67 7.35 2.55 9.87
N LEU A 68 7.12 3.75 9.32
CA LEU A 68 7.72 4.98 9.81
C LEU A 68 7.29 5.30 11.24
N ALA A 69 6.01 5.09 11.58
CA ALA A 69 5.51 5.28 12.92
C ALA A 69 6.17 4.29 13.90
N HIS A 70 6.33 3.02 13.53
CA HIS A 70 7.04 2.03 14.34
C HIS A 70 8.50 2.44 14.58
N LEU A 71 9.20 2.81 13.51
CA LEU A 71 10.60 3.24 13.57
C LEU A 71 10.78 4.44 14.50
N LEU A 72 9.97 5.50 14.36
CA LEU A 72 10.10 6.72 15.17
C LEU A 72 9.62 6.56 16.62
N ASN A 73 8.76 5.58 16.90
CA ASN A 73 8.29 5.32 18.27
C ASN A 73 9.19 4.36 19.04
N THR A 74 9.79 3.38 18.37
CA THR A 74 10.55 2.29 19.01
C THR A 74 12.06 2.37 18.80
N GLY A 75 12.51 3.08 17.76
CA GLY A 75 13.91 3.07 17.32
C GLY A 75 14.33 1.77 16.63
N GLN A 76 13.41 0.81 16.42
CA GLN A 76 13.73 -0.46 15.76
C GLN A 76 13.67 -0.31 14.24
N GLY A 77 14.75 -0.68 13.55
CA GLY A 77 14.79 -0.72 12.08
C GLY A 77 13.70 -1.62 11.48
N VAL A 78 13.18 -1.24 10.31
CA VAL A 78 12.09 -1.94 9.61
C VAL A 78 12.55 -2.41 8.24
N VAL A 79 12.25 -3.67 7.89
CA VAL A 79 12.42 -4.23 6.54
C VAL A 79 11.03 -4.38 5.93
N MET A 80 10.85 -3.83 4.73
CA MET A 80 9.59 -3.90 4.00
C MET A 80 9.79 -4.55 2.65
N GLU A 81 8.85 -5.41 2.27
CA GLU A 81 8.72 -5.85 0.88
C GLU A 81 7.98 -4.79 0.07
N ARG A 82 8.63 -4.26 -0.98
CA ARG A 82 8.08 -3.28 -1.93
C ARG A 82 7.44 -2.04 -1.27
N SER A 83 8.18 -0.93 -1.25
CA SER A 83 7.66 0.35 -0.76
C SER A 83 6.69 1.03 -1.74
N ALA A 84 5.91 1.99 -1.23
CA ALA A 84 5.03 2.85 -2.05
C ALA A 84 5.79 3.60 -3.16
N PHE A 85 7.08 3.89 -2.96
CA PHE A 85 7.94 4.53 -3.94
C PHE A 85 8.18 3.69 -5.20
N GLY A 86 8.11 2.36 -5.10
CA GLY A 86 8.32 1.44 -6.23
C GLY A 86 7.05 1.12 -7.02
N ASP A 87 5.88 1.58 -6.58
CA ASP A 87 4.59 1.20 -7.15
C ASP A 87 4.41 1.66 -8.60
N PHE A 88 4.97 2.84 -8.96
CA PHE A 88 4.81 3.42 -10.29
C PHE A 88 5.33 2.53 -11.42
N VAL A 89 6.26 1.62 -11.12
CA VAL A 89 6.80 0.66 -12.08
C VAL A 89 5.68 -0.22 -12.64
N PHE A 90 4.73 -0.64 -11.80
CA PHE A 90 3.59 -1.44 -12.21
C PHE A 90 2.62 -0.61 -13.07
N VAL A 91 2.33 0.63 -12.67
CA VAL A 91 1.48 1.56 -13.46
C VAL A 91 2.07 1.78 -14.86
N GLU A 92 3.37 2.01 -14.96
CA GLU A 92 4.06 2.22 -16.24
C GLU A 92 4.06 0.96 -17.11
N ALA A 93 4.27 -0.21 -16.51
CA ALA A 93 4.18 -1.48 -17.20
C ALA A 93 2.75 -1.77 -17.70
N MET A 94 1.73 -1.53 -16.87
CA MET A 94 0.31 -1.70 -17.22
C MET A 94 -0.13 -0.73 -18.30
N PHE A 95 0.34 0.53 -18.25
CA PHE A 95 0.09 1.51 -19.29
C PHE A 95 0.73 1.10 -20.62
N LYS A 96 1.99 0.61 -20.61
CA LYS A 96 2.67 0.13 -21.81
C LYS A 96 2.00 -1.11 -22.41
N ALA A 97 1.42 -1.97 -21.58
CA ALA A 97 0.63 -3.12 -22.01
C ALA A 97 -0.80 -2.76 -22.48
N GLY A 98 -1.23 -1.51 -22.30
CA GLY A 98 -2.56 -1.04 -22.73
C GLY A 98 -3.70 -1.37 -21.76
N TYR A 99 -3.40 -1.69 -20.50
CA TYR A 99 -4.43 -1.99 -19.48
C TYR A 99 -4.97 -0.74 -18.79
N LEU A 100 -4.21 0.36 -18.81
CA LEU A 100 -4.59 1.63 -18.18
C LEU A 100 -4.68 2.74 -19.23
N SER A 101 -5.66 3.63 -19.07
CA SER A 101 -5.72 4.85 -19.88
C SER A 101 -4.70 5.89 -19.45
N LYS A 102 -4.39 6.82 -20.37
CA LYS A 102 -3.48 7.94 -20.08
C LYS A 102 -4.00 8.81 -18.92
N GLN A 103 -5.31 8.99 -18.83
CA GLN A 103 -5.90 9.85 -17.80
C GLN A 103 -5.73 9.26 -16.40
N VAL A 104 -5.80 7.93 -16.27
CA VAL A 104 -5.50 7.22 -15.02
C VAL A 104 -4.04 7.38 -14.64
N LYS A 105 -3.13 7.21 -15.61
CA LYS A 105 -1.70 7.43 -15.38
C LYS A 105 -1.42 8.85 -14.89
N ASP A 106 -2.01 9.86 -15.52
CA ASP A 106 -1.83 11.26 -15.12
C ASP A 106 -2.38 11.51 -13.70
N LEU A 107 -3.54 10.94 -13.36
CA LEU A 107 -4.10 11.00 -12.00
C LEU A 107 -3.19 10.34 -10.96
N TYR A 108 -2.61 9.18 -11.30
CA TYR A 108 -1.66 8.49 -10.43
C TYR A 108 -0.41 9.32 -10.13
N TYR A 109 0.16 10.01 -11.14
CA TYR A 109 1.30 10.89 -10.92
C TYR A 109 0.96 12.13 -10.07
N ASP A 110 -0.24 12.69 -10.24
CA ASP A 110 -0.70 13.80 -9.41
C ASP A 110 -0.84 13.36 -7.93
N ILE A 111 -1.40 12.17 -7.68
CA ILE A 111 -1.56 11.60 -6.34
C ILE A 111 -0.20 11.31 -5.70
N THR A 112 0.65 10.56 -6.40
CA THR A 112 1.97 10.16 -5.88
C THR A 112 2.86 11.36 -5.59
N LYS A 113 2.80 12.42 -6.41
CA LYS A 113 3.57 13.63 -6.16
C LYS A 113 3.22 14.27 -4.81
N VAL A 114 1.94 14.37 -4.46
CA VAL A 114 1.53 15.00 -3.20
C VAL A 114 1.78 14.09 -2.00
N THR A 115 1.53 12.80 -2.15
CA THR A 115 1.61 11.82 -1.05
C THR A 115 3.05 11.39 -0.74
N LEU A 116 3.90 11.20 -1.74
CA LEU A 116 5.29 10.77 -1.53
C LEU A 116 6.18 11.89 -0.97
N ASP A 117 5.84 13.16 -1.21
CA ASP A 117 6.55 14.31 -0.62
C ASP A 117 6.31 14.43 0.89
N GLU A 118 5.26 13.78 1.42
CA GLU A 118 4.87 13.80 2.83
C GLU A 118 5.55 12.72 3.68
N ILE A 119 6.18 11.73 3.05
CA ILE A 119 6.83 10.60 3.70
C ILE A 119 8.34 10.60 3.45
N PHE A 120 9.11 10.03 4.38
CA PHE A 120 10.57 9.93 4.21
C PHE A 120 10.94 8.84 3.22
N LYS A 121 11.97 9.07 2.40
CA LYS A 121 12.53 8.03 1.52
C LYS A 121 13.25 6.96 2.33
N PRO A 122 13.35 5.71 1.86
CA PRO A 122 14.06 4.66 2.57
C PRO A 122 15.56 4.95 2.70
N HIS A 123 16.21 4.44 3.74
CA HIS A 123 17.67 4.52 3.90
C HIS A 123 18.41 3.65 2.88
N LEU A 124 17.91 2.44 2.69
CA LEU A 124 18.54 1.42 1.87
C LEU A 124 17.50 0.77 0.97
N ILE A 125 17.88 0.54 -0.28
CA ILE A 125 17.10 -0.23 -1.25
C ILE A 125 17.93 -1.43 -1.67
N ILE A 126 17.39 -2.62 -1.45
CA ILE A 126 17.98 -3.88 -1.91
C ILE A 126 17.23 -4.31 -3.16
N TYR A 127 17.92 -4.31 -4.29
CA TYR A 127 17.37 -4.72 -5.57
C TYR A 127 17.93 -6.09 -5.95
N LEU A 128 17.01 -7.05 -6.14
CA LEU A 128 17.31 -8.40 -6.59
C LEU A 128 17.15 -8.46 -8.11
N ASP A 129 18.26 -8.51 -8.83
CA ASP A 129 18.28 -8.59 -10.28
C ASP A 129 18.04 -10.04 -10.73
N VAL A 130 17.00 -10.25 -11.52
CA VAL A 130 16.64 -11.55 -12.09
C VAL A 130 16.12 -11.32 -13.50
N SER A 131 16.64 -12.09 -14.46
CA SER A 131 16.18 -11.98 -15.84
C SER A 131 14.71 -12.43 -16.00
N PRO A 132 13.94 -11.81 -16.90
CA PRO A 132 12.54 -12.17 -17.14
C PRO A 132 12.33 -13.63 -17.55
N GLU A 133 13.33 -14.23 -18.21
CA GLU A 133 13.30 -15.63 -18.63
C GLU A 133 13.33 -16.57 -17.41
N VAL A 134 14.24 -16.32 -16.47
CA VAL A 134 14.32 -17.07 -15.22
C VAL A 134 13.07 -16.86 -14.37
N ILE A 135 12.50 -15.64 -14.36
CA ILE A 135 11.24 -15.36 -13.66
C ILE A 135 10.09 -16.22 -14.23
N LEU A 136 9.98 -16.31 -15.57
CA LEU A 136 8.95 -17.14 -16.21
C LEU A 136 9.12 -18.62 -15.90
N GLU A 137 10.35 -19.13 -15.89
CA GLU A 137 10.64 -20.50 -15.47
C GLU A 137 10.23 -20.76 -14.02
N ARG A 138 10.53 -19.82 -13.11
CA ARG A 138 10.13 -19.90 -11.70
C ARG A 138 8.61 -19.84 -11.53
N ILE A 139 7.91 -18.99 -12.28
CA ILE A 139 6.44 -18.93 -12.27
C ILE A 139 5.85 -20.28 -12.69
N LYS A 140 6.39 -20.89 -13.75
CA LYS A 140 5.97 -22.24 -14.20
C LYS A 140 6.27 -23.31 -13.14
N ALA A 141 7.44 -23.24 -12.49
CA ALA A 141 7.83 -24.18 -11.45
C ALA A 141 6.95 -24.08 -10.19
N ARG A 142 6.48 -22.89 -9.82
CA ARG A 142 5.52 -22.69 -8.72
C ARG A 142 4.15 -23.31 -9.00
N ASN A 143 3.81 -23.53 -10.27
CA ASN A 143 2.60 -24.21 -10.73
C ASN A 143 1.29 -23.62 -10.15
N ASN A 144 1.25 -22.30 -9.94
CA ASN A 144 0.00 -21.63 -9.56
C ASN A 144 -0.88 -21.46 -10.82
N PRO A 145 -2.08 -22.06 -10.88
CA PRO A 145 -2.91 -22.05 -12.08
C PRO A 145 -3.31 -20.65 -12.55
N VAL A 146 -3.40 -19.69 -11.63
CA VAL A 146 -3.76 -18.30 -11.95
C VAL A 146 -2.59 -17.56 -12.60
N GLU A 147 -1.36 -17.77 -12.13
CA GLU A 147 -0.17 -17.12 -12.69
C GLU A 147 0.23 -17.74 -14.03
N VAL A 148 0.22 -19.08 -14.13
CA VAL A 148 0.70 -19.80 -15.33
C VAL A 148 -0.18 -19.53 -16.55
N ASN A 149 -1.50 -19.42 -16.35
CA ASN A 149 -2.46 -19.17 -17.44
C ASN A 149 -2.77 -17.68 -17.64
N SER A 150 -2.06 -16.79 -16.94
CA SER A 150 -2.33 -15.36 -16.96
C SER A 150 -1.97 -14.74 -18.32
N PRO A 151 -2.90 -14.08 -19.04
CA PRO A 151 -2.58 -13.19 -20.16
C PRO A 151 -1.68 -12.00 -19.80
N VAL A 152 -1.49 -11.68 -18.52
CA VAL A 152 -0.69 -10.53 -18.06
C VAL A 152 0.79 -10.86 -17.97
N LEU A 153 1.13 -12.03 -17.42
CA LEU A 153 2.51 -12.45 -17.12
C LEU A 153 3.25 -12.90 -18.39
N THR A 154 3.30 -12.02 -19.36
CA THR A 154 4.04 -12.18 -20.61
C THR A 154 5.48 -11.71 -20.44
N LYS A 155 6.39 -12.23 -21.27
CA LYS A 155 7.80 -11.80 -21.31
C LYS A 155 7.91 -10.27 -21.49
N SER A 156 7.12 -9.70 -22.40
CA SER A 156 7.08 -8.26 -22.67
C SER A 156 6.67 -7.41 -21.45
N TYR A 157 5.70 -7.89 -20.66
CA TYR A 157 5.26 -7.21 -19.45
C TYR A 157 6.37 -7.22 -18.37
N LEU A 158 7.01 -8.37 -18.15
CA LEU A 158 8.11 -8.52 -17.19
C LEU A 158 9.35 -7.71 -17.59
N GLU A 159 9.72 -7.72 -18.88
CA GLU A 159 10.80 -6.86 -19.41
C GLU A 159 10.49 -5.38 -19.21
N SER A 160 9.21 -4.98 -19.30
CA SER A 160 8.79 -3.61 -19.05
C SER A 160 8.95 -3.23 -17.59
N ILE A 161 8.58 -4.11 -16.66
CA ILE A 161 8.81 -3.92 -15.22
C ILE A 161 10.31 -3.77 -14.92
N GLU A 162 11.13 -4.70 -15.41
CA GLU A 162 12.58 -4.66 -15.24
C GLU A 162 13.17 -3.34 -15.77
N TYR A 163 12.76 -2.93 -16.98
CA TYR A 163 13.18 -1.67 -17.59
C TYR A 163 12.87 -0.47 -16.69
N PHE A 164 11.65 -0.36 -16.17
CA PHE A 164 11.28 0.78 -15.33
C PHE A 164 11.97 0.76 -13.97
N TYR A 165 12.22 -0.41 -13.38
CA TYR A 165 13.06 -0.51 -12.18
C TYR A 165 14.49 0.00 -12.45
N LYS A 166 15.17 -0.55 -13.47
CA LYS A 166 16.57 -0.21 -13.76
C LYS A 166 16.75 1.22 -14.26
N GLN A 167 15.87 1.70 -15.13
CA GLN A 167 16.06 2.96 -15.84
C GLN A 167 15.48 4.17 -15.12
N LYS A 168 14.39 4.00 -14.36
CA LYS A 168 13.75 5.11 -13.62
C LYS A 168 13.99 4.98 -12.12
N TYR A 169 13.50 3.90 -11.50
CA TYR A 169 13.49 3.75 -10.04
C TYR A 169 14.90 3.84 -9.45
N LEU A 170 15.82 2.93 -9.84
CA LEU A 170 17.16 2.89 -9.25
C LEU A 170 17.95 4.19 -9.51
N LYS A 171 17.83 4.79 -10.71
CA LYS A 171 18.55 6.03 -11.03
C LYS A 171 18.06 7.23 -10.23
N GLU A 172 16.76 7.30 -9.96
CA GLU A 172 16.19 8.38 -9.15
C GLU A 172 16.57 8.21 -7.69
N PHE A 173 16.45 7.00 -7.16
CA PHE A 173 16.74 6.72 -5.76
C PHE A 173 18.23 6.74 -5.43
N GLN A 174 19.13 6.50 -6.39
CA GLN A 174 20.58 6.60 -6.16
C GLN A 174 21.00 7.98 -5.61
N LYS A 175 20.23 9.03 -5.93
CA LYS A 175 20.47 10.40 -5.43
C LYS A 175 20.12 10.59 -3.96
N HIS A 176 19.27 9.73 -3.41
CA HIS A 176 18.65 9.91 -2.09
C HIS A 176 18.97 8.78 -1.10
N SER A 177 19.03 7.55 -1.59
CA SER A 177 19.15 6.32 -0.81
C SER A 177 20.37 5.52 -1.23
N GLU A 178 20.93 4.73 -0.31
CA GLU A 178 21.93 3.72 -0.68
C GLU A 178 21.23 2.56 -1.40
N ILE A 179 21.91 1.98 -2.38
CA ILE A 179 21.36 0.91 -3.21
C ILE A 179 22.36 -0.25 -3.23
N LEU A 180 21.87 -1.44 -2.89
CA LEU A 180 22.58 -2.70 -3.08
C LEU A 180 21.89 -3.49 -4.18
N ILE A 181 22.67 -3.97 -5.15
CA ILE A 181 22.19 -4.74 -6.29
C ILE A 181 22.81 -6.14 -6.21
N TYR A 182 21.97 -7.16 -6.18
CA TYR A 182 22.39 -8.55 -6.14
C TYR A 182 21.85 -9.29 -7.35
N ASP A 183 22.70 -10.05 -8.05
CA ASP A 183 22.23 -11.05 -8.99
C ASP A 183 21.58 -12.20 -8.20
N TRP A 184 20.27 -12.38 -8.40
CA TRP A 184 19.47 -13.39 -7.71
C TRP A 184 19.03 -14.51 -8.66
N SER A 185 19.73 -14.69 -9.78
CA SER A 185 19.44 -15.73 -10.78
C SER A 185 19.59 -17.16 -10.23
N ASN A 186 20.54 -17.40 -9.32
CA ASN A 186 20.79 -18.72 -8.70
C ASN A 186 20.45 -18.79 -7.20
N TYR A 187 19.69 -17.81 -6.69
CA TYR A 187 19.55 -17.52 -5.25
C TYR A 187 20.90 -17.14 -4.61
N GLY A 188 20.91 -16.03 -3.86
CA GLY A 188 22.11 -15.54 -3.21
C GLY A 188 22.24 -16.04 -1.77
N ASP A 189 23.43 -15.85 -1.21
CA ASP A 189 23.68 -16.06 0.21
C ASP A 189 23.18 -14.87 1.01
N VAL A 190 22.34 -15.14 2.02
CA VAL A 190 21.75 -14.12 2.89
C VAL A 190 22.81 -13.50 3.80
N GLU A 191 23.84 -14.26 4.18
CA GLU A 191 24.92 -13.77 5.07
C GLU A 191 25.71 -12.64 4.39
N VAL A 192 26.00 -12.78 3.10
CA VAL A 192 26.69 -11.74 2.31
C VAL A 192 25.88 -10.44 2.28
N VAL A 193 24.55 -10.54 2.11
CA VAL A 193 23.68 -9.36 2.11
C VAL A 193 23.71 -8.67 3.47
N VAL A 194 23.69 -9.43 4.56
CA VAL A 194 23.77 -8.88 5.92
C VAL A 194 25.12 -8.22 6.18
N GLU A 195 26.24 -8.86 5.81
CA GLU A 195 27.57 -8.27 5.94
C GLU A 195 27.70 -6.94 5.19
N ASP A 196 27.17 -6.87 3.96
CA ASP A 196 27.20 -5.65 3.17
C ASP A 196 26.36 -4.54 3.81
N ILE A 197 25.21 -4.87 4.38
CA ILE A 197 24.38 -3.91 5.14
C ILE A 197 25.17 -3.37 6.35
N GLU A 198 25.86 -4.24 7.09
CA GLU A 198 26.65 -3.85 8.26
C GLU A 198 27.88 -2.98 7.90
N ARG A 199 28.43 -3.15 6.69
CA ARG A 199 29.54 -2.34 6.20
C ARG A 199 29.13 -0.93 5.78
N ILE A 200 27.84 -0.67 5.54
CA ILE A 200 27.38 0.65 5.11
C ILE A 200 27.42 1.62 6.29
N ASP A 201 28.26 2.64 6.14
CA ASP A 201 28.26 3.80 7.02
C ASP A 201 27.24 4.84 6.53
N PHE A 202 26.14 5.00 7.27
CA PHE A 202 25.11 6.00 7.01
C PHE A 202 25.46 7.40 7.58
N ASP A 203 26.46 7.51 8.46
CA ASP A 203 26.84 8.76 9.10
C ASP A 203 27.82 9.59 8.26
N LYS A 204 28.36 9.01 7.17
CA LYS A 204 29.29 9.68 6.26
C LYS A 204 28.70 10.91 5.53
N TYR A 205 27.38 11.06 5.50
CA TYR A 205 26.72 12.11 4.72
C TYR A 205 26.66 13.46 5.44
N SER A 206 27.14 14.49 4.76
CA SER A 206 27.14 15.87 5.23
C SER A 206 25.86 16.62 4.85
N LYS A 207 25.69 17.85 5.37
CA LYS A 207 24.58 18.75 5.04
C LYS A 207 24.46 19.05 3.53
N TYR A 208 25.56 18.95 2.78
CA TYR A 208 25.60 19.28 1.36
C TYR A 208 25.20 18.11 0.45
N ASP A 209 25.19 16.89 0.98
CA ASP A 209 24.86 15.71 0.20
C ASP A 209 23.36 15.56 -0.02
N THR A 210 22.95 15.07 -1.19
CA THR A 210 21.52 14.84 -1.47
C THR A 210 20.99 13.57 -0.82
N GLN A 211 21.88 12.61 -0.56
CA GLN A 211 21.57 11.35 0.11
C GLN A 211 21.20 11.59 1.57
N MET A 212 20.24 10.83 2.09
CA MET A 212 19.72 10.91 3.47
C MET A 212 19.18 12.28 3.90
N LYS A 213 18.91 13.20 2.98
CA LYS A 213 18.42 14.55 3.31
C LYS A 213 17.15 14.53 4.17
N ASP A 214 16.24 13.59 3.90
CA ASP A 214 14.97 13.48 4.60
C ASP A 214 15.15 13.11 6.09
N TRP A 215 16.23 12.39 6.41
CA TRP A 215 16.57 11.87 7.75
C TRP A 215 17.46 12.80 8.57
N ARG A 216 17.92 13.91 8.00
CA ARG A 216 18.74 14.90 8.71
C ARG A 216 17.87 16.07 9.16
N LYS A 217 17.29 15.96 10.35
CA LYS A 217 16.57 17.07 11.01
C LYS A 217 17.46 17.74 12.04
N GLN A 218 17.38 19.06 12.13
CA GLN A 218 18.25 19.84 13.01
C GLN A 218 17.70 19.94 14.44
N ASP A 219 16.39 19.87 14.59
CA ASP A 219 15.70 20.17 15.85
C ASP A 219 14.82 18.99 16.28
N ASP A 220 14.77 18.74 17.59
CA ASP A 220 13.94 17.69 18.20
C ASP A 220 12.45 17.97 17.96
N TRP A 221 12.09 19.24 17.79
CA TRP A 221 10.73 19.66 17.41
C TRP A 221 10.31 19.11 16.04
N GLU A 222 11.21 19.06 15.07
CA GLU A 222 10.92 18.49 13.75
C GLU A 222 10.68 16.98 13.88
N TRP A 223 11.52 16.27 14.63
CA TRP A 223 11.33 14.85 14.90
C TRP A 223 10.00 14.56 15.61
N ALA A 224 9.66 15.36 16.63
CA ALA A 224 8.38 15.25 17.33
C ALA A 224 7.19 15.54 16.39
N HIS A 225 7.32 16.50 15.48
CA HIS A 225 6.31 16.79 14.47
C HIS A 225 6.04 15.59 13.56
N PHE A 226 7.09 15.01 12.95
CA PHE A 226 6.95 13.87 12.04
C PHE A 226 6.47 12.61 12.77
N ARG A 227 6.98 12.36 13.98
CA ARG A 227 6.50 11.26 14.83
C ARG A 227 5.00 11.38 15.10
N ARG A 228 4.51 12.58 15.47
CA ARG A 228 3.08 12.84 15.67
C ARG A 228 2.28 12.72 14.38
N ARG A 229 2.84 13.18 13.25
CA ARG A 229 2.21 13.14 11.93
C ARG A 229 1.94 11.69 11.51
N TYR A 230 2.95 10.83 11.52
CA TYR A 230 2.79 9.42 11.14
C TYR A 230 2.00 8.60 12.17
N SER A 231 2.14 8.88 13.48
CA SER A 231 1.48 8.08 14.52
C SER A 231 -0.01 8.41 14.69
N ASN A 232 -0.38 9.69 14.64
CA ASN A 232 -1.74 10.14 15.01
C ASN A 232 -2.51 10.77 13.85
N ARG A 233 -1.83 11.15 12.76
CA ARG A 233 -2.45 11.83 11.60
C ARG A 233 -2.20 11.09 10.29
N LYS A 234 -2.15 9.75 10.33
CA LYS A 234 -2.04 8.89 9.15
C LYS A 234 -3.17 9.17 8.16
N ASP A 235 -4.38 9.35 8.67
CA ASP A 235 -5.59 9.74 7.93
C ASP A 235 -5.41 11.04 7.12
N LEU A 236 -4.73 12.04 7.68
CA LEU A 236 -4.46 13.29 6.97
C LEU A 236 -3.54 13.06 5.75
N ILE A 237 -2.53 12.20 5.89
CA ILE A 237 -1.62 11.88 4.78
C ILE A 237 -2.38 11.10 3.70
N LEU A 238 -3.15 10.09 4.10
CA LEU A 238 -3.97 9.31 3.18
C LEU A 238 -5.03 10.17 2.47
N SER A 239 -5.56 11.20 3.14
CA SER A 239 -6.52 12.12 2.54
C SER A 239 -5.96 12.91 1.36
N TYR A 240 -4.64 13.11 1.29
CA TYR A 240 -4.01 13.77 0.14
C TYR A 240 -4.06 12.92 -1.13
N ALA A 241 -4.26 11.60 -1.01
CA ALA A 241 -4.47 10.74 -2.16
C ALA A 241 -5.86 10.93 -2.79
N LEU A 242 -6.79 11.61 -2.10
CA LEU A 242 -8.17 11.85 -2.56
C LEU A 242 -8.26 13.06 -3.49
N ILE A 243 -7.38 13.11 -4.50
CA ILE A 243 -7.50 14.09 -5.57
C ILE A 243 -8.72 13.72 -6.40
N HIS A 244 -9.64 14.67 -6.62
CA HIS A 244 -10.84 14.44 -7.41
C HIS A 244 -10.67 14.93 -8.85
N ARG A 245 -10.75 14.01 -9.82
CA ARG A 245 -10.69 14.30 -11.26
C ARG A 245 -11.90 13.67 -11.98
N PRO A 246 -13.04 14.38 -12.09
CA PRO A 246 -14.30 13.84 -12.63
C PRO A 246 -14.21 13.18 -14.02
N LYS A 247 -13.19 13.54 -14.81
CA LYS A 247 -12.99 13.02 -16.17
C LYS A 247 -12.52 11.55 -16.20
N VAL A 248 -12.00 11.02 -15.07
CA VAL A 248 -11.44 9.66 -15.00
C VAL A 248 -12.50 8.67 -14.56
N HIS A 249 -13.35 8.23 -15.50
CA HIS A 249 -14.47 7.33 -15.21
C HIS A 249 -14.06 5.91 -14.75
N GLU A 250 -12.80 5.50 -14.97
CA GLU A 250 -12.27 4.19 -14.56
C GLU A 250 -12.02 4.07 -13.04
N VAL A 251 -11.92 5.21 -12.33
CA VAL A 251 -11.60 5.26 -10.90
C VAL A 251 -12.80 5.70 -10.07
N TYR A 252 -13.58 6.66 -10.58
CA TYR A 252 -14.73 7.20 -9.85
C TYR A 252 -16.01 6.45 -10.19
N HIS A 253 -16.84 6.26 -9.17
CA HIS A 253 -18.14 5.62 -9.29
C HIS A 253 -19.21 6.62 -9.73
N PRO A 254 -20.17 6.22 -10.61
CA PRO A 254 -21.36 7.00 -10.88
C PRO A 254 -22.18 7.24 -9.60
N ALA A 255 -22.81 8.41 -9.50
CA ALA A 255 -23.57 8.78 -8.30
C ALA A 255 -24.74 7.83 -7.97
N GLU A 256 -25.38 7.26 -8.99
CA GLU A 256 -26.47 6.28 -8.84
C GLU A 256 -25.96 4.99 -8.18
N GLU A 257 -24.86 4.42 -8.69
CA GLU A 257 -24.22 3.23 -8.13
C GLU A 257 -23.70 3.47 -6.70
N VAL A 258 -23.25 4.68 -6.38
CA VAL A 258 -22.85 5.06 -5.01
C VAL A 258 -24.04 4.97 -4.06
N GLY A 259 -25.22 5.45 -4.48
CA GLY A 259 -26.46 5.35 -3.71
C GLY A 259 -26.86 3.90 -3.45
N GLU A 260 -26.93 3.09 -4.52
CA GLU A 260 -27.25 1.67 -4.44
C GLU A 260 -26.28 0.89 -3.52
N TYR A 261 -24.98 1.15 -3.66
CA TYR A 261 -23.96 0.51 -2.84
C TYR A 261 -24.09 0.89 -1.36
N ASN A 262 -24.39 2.14 -1.04
CA ASN A 262 -24.62 2.57 0.34
C ASN A 262 -25.87 1.90 0.93
N GLU A 263 -26.96 1.76 0.17
CA GLU A 263 -28.15 1.03 0.62
C GLU A 263 -27.86 -0.45 0.89
N ILE A 264 -26.96 -1.07 0.10
CA ILE A 264 -26.50 -2.44 0.33
C ILE A 264 -25.68 -2.49 1.62
N LEU A 265 -24.73 -1.59 1.81
CA LEU A 265 -23.90 -1.53 3.02
C LEU A 265 -24.73 -1.34 4.30
N GLU A 266 -25.75 -0.49 4.29
CA GLU A 266 -26.63 -0.28 5.46
C GLU A 266 -27.40 -1.54 5.88
N LYS A 267 -27.63 -2.48 4.94
CA LYS A 267 -28.29 -3.76 5.21
C LYS A 267 -27.32 -4.79 5.80
N ILE A 268 -26.01 -4.60 5.67
CA ILE A 268 -24.99 -5.51 6.20
C ILE A 268 -24.94 -5.38 7.72
N PRO A 269 -24.92 -6.50 8.46
CA PRO A 269 -24.74 -6.48 9.90
C PRO A 269 -23.39 -5.84 10.26
N GLY A 270 -23.41 -4.79 11.09
CA GLY A 270 -22.19 -4.09 11.52
C GLY A 270 -22.06 -2.69 10.90
N GLU A 271 -22.30 -2.55 9.60
CA GLU A 271 -21.94 -1.35 8.83
C GLU A 271 -22.92 -0.19 8.94
N ARG A 272 -24.11 -0.41 9.53
CA ARG A 272 -25.11 0.65 9.70
C ARG A 272 -24.66 1.79 10.62
N TYR A 273 -23.77 1.50 11.56
CA TYR A 273 -23.28 2.46 12.55
C TYR A 273 -21.76 2.52 12.50
N ALA A 274 -21.20 3.68 12.85
CA ALA A 274 -19.75 3.83 12.99
C ALA A 274 -19.18 2.82 14.00
N LEU A 275 -17.91 2.47 13.84
CA LEU A 275 -17.20 1.55 14.74
C LEU A 275 -17.33 2.00 16.21
N GLY A 276 -17.78 1.09 17.07
CA GLY A 276 -17.97 1.36 18.50
C GLY A 276 -19.28 2.07 18.84
N PHE A 277 -20.18 2.30 17.89
CA PHE A 277 -21.49 2.90 18.12
C PHE A 277 -22.65 1.96 17.75
N ASN A 278 -22.38 0.68 17.53
CA ASN A 278 -23.39 -0.27 17.08
C ASN A 278 -24.05 -1.01 18.26
N PRO A 279 -25.31 -0.70 18.61
CA PRO A 279 -26.01 -1.40 19.70
C PRO A 279 -26.19 -2.89 19.41
N MET A 280 -26.32 -3.26 18.12
CA MET A 280 -26.59 -4.64 17.70
C MET A 280 -25.34 -5.52 17.79
N ALA A 281 -24.15 -4.92 17.74
CA ALA A 281 -22.87 -5.60 17.93
C ALA A 281 -22.45 -5.68 19.42
N GLY A 282 -23.24 -5.12 20.34
CA GLY A 282 -22.94 -5.10 21.77
C GLY A 282 -22.10 -3.90 22.24
N ASP A 283 -21.97 -2.86 21.41
CA ASP A 283 -21.21 -1.67 21.80
C ASP A 283 -21.91 -0.85 22.88
N ASN A 284 -21.14 -0.39 23.87
CA ASN A 284 -21.64 0.57 24.85
C ASN A 284 -21.69 1.98 24.23
N ILE A 285 -22.89 2.53 24.03
CA ILE A 285 -23.10 3.80 23.34
C ILE A 285 -23.03 5.00 24.28
N TRP A 286 -23.13 4.78 25.59
CA TRP A 286 -23.32 5.87 26.54
C TRP A 286 -22.07 6.75 26.67
N PHE A 287 -22.27 8.06 26.60
CA PHE A 287 -21.25 9.12 26.82
C PHE A 287 -20.01 9.08 25.91
N LYS A 288 -20.11 8.46 24.72
CA LYS A 288 -19.07 8.57 23.69
C LYS A 288 -19.14 9.93 23.00
N LEU A 289 -18.19 10.82 23.32
CA LEU A 289 -18.07 12.18 22.75
C LEU A 289 -17.20 12.24 21.49
N HIS A 290 -16.33 11.24 21.29
CA HIS A 290 -15.53 11.09 20.09
C HIS A 290 -16.14 10.02 19.19
N HIS A 291 -16.84 10.48 18.16
CA HIS A 291 -17.03 9.68 16.97
C HIS A 291 -15.72 9.72 16.19
N ILE A 292 -15.24 8.54 15.81
CA ILE A 292 -14.26 8.42 14.75
C ILE A 292 -14.98 8.99 13.51
N GLY A 293 -14.59 10.20 13.05
CA GLY A 293 -15.33 10.99 12.05
C GLY A 293 -15.79 10.18 10.84
N HIS A 294 -16.86 10.60 10.15
CA HIS A 294 -17.41 9.89 8.98
C HIS A 294 -16.34 9.58 7.90
N TRP A 295 -15.34 10.46 7.78
CA TRP A 295 -14.16 10.31 6.91
C TRP A 295 -13.11 9.32 7.42
N TYR A 296 -13.03 9.18 8.75
CA TYR A 296 -12.17 8.21 9.43
C TYR A 296 -12.82 6.81 9.39
N SER A 297 -14.16 6.73 9.35
CA SER A 297 -14.91 5.47 9.23
C SER A 297 -14.89 4.91 7.81
N SER A 298 -15.09 5.68 6.73
CA SER A 298 -15.22 5.11 5.38
C SER A 298 -13.92 4.49 4.83
N TYR A 299 -12.76 4.96 5.28
CA TYR A 299 -11.45 4.42 4.92
C TYR A 299 -10.92 3.40 5.95
N ASN A 300 -11.03 3.64 7.27
CA ASN A 300 -10.60 2.63 8.27
C ASN A 300 -11.63 1.52 8.52
N SER A 301 -12.92 1.68 8.16
CA SER A 301 -13.87 0.57 8.28
C SER A 301 -13.62 -0.53 7.26
N LYS A 302 -12.94 -0.19 6.17
CA LYS A 302 -12.51 -1.12 5.12
C LYS A 302 -11.09 -1.64 5.32
N MET A 303 -10.31 -1.10 6.26
CA MET A 303 -8.90 -1.47 6.41
C MET A 303 -8.62 -1.67 7.89
N GLY A 304 -8.49 -2.95 8.28
CA GLY A 304 -8.42 -3.47 9.65
C GLY A 304 -7.89 -2.54 10.75
N THR A 305 -8.57 -2.61 11.90
CA THR A 305 -8.35 -1.85 13.13
C THR A 305 -6.88 -1.67 13.54
N ASP A 306 -6.47 -0.42 13.76
CA ASP A 306 -5.32 -0.07 14.59
C ASP A 306 -5.59 -0.51 16.04
N GLU A 307 -4.83 -1.48 16.56
CA GLU A 307 -4.91 -2.02 17.93
C GLU A 307 -4.82 -0.94 19.03
N ARG A 308 -4.46 0.28 18.66
CA ARG A 308 -4.32 1.43 19.56
C ARG A 308 -5.64 2.07 20.00
N THR A 309 -6.76 1.77 19.36
CA THR A 309 -8.09 2.28 19.76
C THR A 309 -8.80 1.42 20.83
N ILE A 310 -8.23 0.27 21.18
CA ILE A 310 -8.74 -0.59 22.26
C ILE A 310 -8.43 0.06 23.62
N PRO A 311 -9.45 0.33 24.48
CA PRO A 311 -9.23 0.85 25.83
C PRO A 311 -8.28 -0.06 26.62
N SER A 312 -7.37 0.54 27.39
CA SER A 312 -6.27 -0.11 28.11
C SER A 312 -6.64 -1.31 29.00
N LYS A 313 -7.92 -1.53 29.31
CA LYS A 313 -8.41 -2.66 30.12
C LYS A 313 -8.46 -4.00 29.37
N GLU A 314 -8.57 -4.02 28.04
CA GLU A 314 -8.71 -5.27 27.27
C GLU A 314 -7.37 -5.87 26.81
N ARG A 315 -6.26 -5.14 26.95
CA ARG A 315 -4.90 -5.64 26.65
C ARG A 315 -4.44 -6.82 27.54
N ARG A 316 -5.19 -7.18 28.57
CA ARG A 316 -4.86 -8.29 29.48
C ARG A 316 -5.41 -9.65 29.03
N ILE A 317 -6.27 -9.72 28.02
CA ILE A 317 -6.93 -10.99 27.65
C ILE A 317 -6.15 -11.75 26.56
N PHE A 318 -5.25 -11.10 25.81
CA PHE A 318 -4.43 -11.71 24.75
C PHE A 318 -2.98 -12.02 25.17
N ARG A 319 -2.71 -12.10 26.48
CA ARG A 319 -1.48 -12.72 27.01
C ARG A 319 -1.86 -13.83 27.97
N ALA A 320 -2.18 -15.00 27.40
CA ALA A 320 -2.16 -16.29 28.06
C ALA A 320 -1.74 -17.33 27.03
#